data_AF-A6IQY7-F1
#
_entry.id   AF-A6IQY7-F1
#
_cell.length_a   1.000
_cell.length_b   1.000
_cell.length_c   1.000
_cell.angle_alpha   90.00
_cell.angle_beta   90.00
_cell.angle_gamma   90.00
#
_symmetry.space_group_name_H-M   'P 1'
#
loop_
_entity.id
_entity.type
_entity.pdbx_description
1 polymer ?
#
loop_
_entity_poly.entity_id
_entity_poly.type
_entity_poly.pdbx_seq_one_letter_code
_entity_poly.pdbx_strand_id
1 'polypeptide(L)'
;MTIQGVTFEDEACYKCLFNTFPQGSHGGQTCLNILTVSELVTELQSVSGSEDLQNLQCSAVGKPAPGISIYPSQVTVHPAQEYLAQNPNATVTVTKSYSISLKTARSLGLQNVVVSMTHPVRHEEKIVPLPRNQGGK
;
A
#
# COMPACT_ATOMS: atom_id res chain seq x y z
N MET A 1 -29.95 0.08 14.82
CA MET A 1 -29.13 -1.14 14.61
C MET A 1 -27.71 -0.77 14.93
N THR A 2 -27.05 -1.54 15.79
CA THR A 2 -25.63 -1.36 16.12
C THR A 2 -24.93 -2.67 15.81
N ILE A 3 -23.84 -2.62 15.06
CA ILE A 3 -23.01 -3.78 14.71
C ILE A 3 -21.62 -3.51 15.30
N GLN A 4 -21.08 -4.45 16.08
CA GLN A 4 -19.79 -4.32 16.77
C GLN A 4 -18.97 -5.60 16.57
N GLY A 5 -17.64 -5.48 16.64
CA GLY A 5 -16.75 -6.64 16.49
C GLY A 5 -16.83 -7.31 15.11
N VAL A 6 -16.97 -6.50 14.06
CA VAL A 6 -17.19 -6.99 12.69
C VAL A 6 -15.93 -7.63 12.10
N THR A 7 -16.16 -8.63 11.26
CA THR A 7 -15.17 -9.37 10.48
C THR A 7 -15.43 -9.21 9.00
N PHE A 8 -14.46 -9.56 8.13
CA PHE A 8 -14.64 -9.46 6.67
C PHE A 8 -15.84 -10.25 6.12
N GLU A 9 -16.31 -11.27 6.83
CA GLU A 9 -17.48 -12.06 6.44
C GLU A 9 -18.81 -11.32 6.69
N ASP A 10 -18.81 -10.29 7.54
CA ASP A 10 -19.97 -9.44 7.84
C ASP A 10 -20.20 -8.36 6.76
N GLU A 11 -19.32 -8.26 5.75
CA GLU A 11 -19.46 -7.31 4.66
C GLU A 11 -20.71 -7.63 3.80
N ALA A 12 -21.79 -6.90 4.05
CA ALA A 12 -23.08 -7.09 3.41
C ALA A 12 -23.97 -5.85 3.48
N CYS A 13 -25.05 -5.85 2.69
CA CYS A 13 -26.13 -4.87 2.82
C CYS A 13 -27.23 -5.41 3.74
N TYR A 14 -27.33 -4.82 4.93
CA TYR A 14 -28.32 -5.13 5.94
C TYR A 14 -29.59 -4.33 5.69
N LYS A 15 -30.73 -5.03 5.71
CA LYS A 15 -32.06 -4.44 5.54
C LYS A 15 -32.80 -4.51 6.87
N CYS A 16 -33.41 -3.40 7.27
CA CYS A 16 -34.35 -3.36 8.38
C CYS A 16 -35.77 -3.20 7.84
N LEU A 17 -36.73 -3.81 8.53
CA LEU A 17 -38.15 -3.77 8.20
C LEU A 17 -38.96 -3.59 9.48
N PHE A 18 -39.89 -2.66 9.48
CA PHE A 18 -40.77 -2.31 10.58
C PHE A 18 -42.21 -2.27 10.07
N ASN A 19 -43.12 -2.98 10.73
CA ASN A 19 -44.54 -2.97 10.39
C ASN A 19 -45.29 -2.11 11.40
N THR A 20 -46.06 -1.14 10.91
CA THR A 20 -46.87 -0.23 11.72
C THR A 20 -48.29 -0.20 11.19
N PHE A 21 -49.28 -0.54 12.02
CA PHE A 21 -50.69 -0.48 11.62
C PHE A 21 -51.28 0.92 11.87
N PRO A 22 -52.10 1.49 10.95
CA PRO A 22 -52.52 0.96 9.64
C PRO A 22 -51.55 1.31 8.48
N GLN A 23 -50.40 1.93 8.77
CA GLN A 23 -49.49 2.55 7.79
C GLN A 23 -48.70 1.56 6.91
N GLY A 24 -48.68 0.27 7.24
CA GLY A 24 -48.02 -0.76 6.47
C GLY A 24 -46.57 -1.01 6.90
N SER A 25 -45.71 -1.39 5.95
CA SER A 25 -44.32 -1.75 6.21
C SER A 25 -43.37 -0.64 5.78
N HIS A 26 -42.46 -0.25 6.66
CA HIS A 26 -41.38 0.70 6.42
C HIS A 26 -40.04 -0.02 6.55
N GLY A 27 -39.06 0.35 5.73
CA GLY A 27 -37.75 -0.28 5.81
C GLY A 27 -36.62 0.67 5.46
N GLY A 28 -35.41 0.23 5.78
CA GLY A 28 -34.17 0.91 5.45
C GLY A 28 -33.11 -0.11 5.04
N GLN A 29 -32.09 0.33 4.32
CA GLN A 29 -30.95 -0.48 3.94
C GLN A 29 -29.66 0.27 4.27
N THR A 30 -28.68 -0.44 4.83
CA THR A 30 -27.32 0.06 5.04
C THR A 30 -26.34 -1.01 4.57
N CYS A 31 -25.21 -0.61 3.98
CA CYS A 31 -24.17 -1.55 3.57
C CYS A 31 -22.94 -1.36 4.45
N LEU A 32 -22.44 -2.46 5.00
CA LEU A 32 -21.22 -2.51 5.79
C LEU A 32 -20.08 -2.91 4.85
N ASN A 33 -19.08 -2.03 4.70
CA ASN A 33 -17.84 -2.31 3.97
C ASN A 33 -16.67 -2.20 4.95
N ILE A 34 -15.75 -3.15 4.90
CA ILE A 34 -14.60 -3.19 5.82
C ILE A 34 -13.34 -2.80 5.08
N LEU A 35 -12.67 -1.79 5.63
CA LEU A 35 -11.43 -1.25 5.09
C LEU A 35 -10.29 -1.53 6.06
N THR A 36 -9.14 -1.98 5.55
CA THR A 36 -7.95 -2.22 6.38
C THR A 36 -6.69 -1.95 5.58
N VAL A 37 -5.61 -1.54 6.25
CA VAL A 37 -4.28 -1.44 5.63
C VAL A 37 -3.19 -1.68 6.67
N SER A 38 -2.15 -2.43 6.28
CA SER A 38 -0.95 -2.66 7.08
C SER A 38 0.01 -1.47 6.99
N GLU A 39 1.05 -1.48 7.83
CA GLU A 39 2.21 -0.59 7.66
C GLU A 39 2.93 -0.85 6.34
N LEU A 40 3.60 0.19 5.84
CA LEU A 40 4.41 0.12 4.65
C LEU A 40 5.79 -0.50 4.99
N VAL A 41 6.01 -1.71 4.47
CA VAL A 41 7.28 -2.41 4.58
C VAL A 41 8.17 -2.00 3.39
N THR A 42 9.43 -1.69 3.67
CA THR A 42 10.41 -1.28 2.65
C THR A 42 11.73 -1.98 2.94
N GLU A 43 12.28 -2.65 1.94
CA GLU A 43 13.53 -3.39 2.03
C GLU A 43 14.45 -2.99 0.88
N LEU A 44 15.67 -2.58 1.20
CA LEU A 44 16.64 -2.11 0.23
C LEU A 44 17.79 -3.12 0.11
N GLN A 45 18.01 -3.67 -1.08
CA GLN A 45 18.98 -4.75 -1.35
C GLN A 45 19.89 -4.41 -2.52
N SER A 46 21.18 -4.71 -2.39
CA SER A 46 22.17 -4.45 -3.45
C SER A 46 21.99 -5.45 -4.58
N VAL A 47 22.08 -5.00 -5.83
CA VAL A 47 21.98 -5.91 -6.99
C VAL A 47 23.34 -6.54 -7.26
N SER A 48 23.41 -7.87 -7.18
CA SER A 48 24.63 -8.62 -7.50
C SER A 48 25.13 -8.30 -8.90
N GLY A 49 26.37 -7.84 -9.01
CA GLY A 49 27.00 -7.47 -10.29
C GLY A 49 26.87 -6.00 -10.69
N SER A 50 26.27 -5.13 -9.86
CA SER A 50 26.27 -3.68 -10.08
C SER A 50 26.38 -2.91 -8.76
N GLU A 51 27.46 -2.14 -8.60
CA GLU A 51 27.65 -1.26 -7.42
C GLU A 51 26.79 0.00 -7.46
N ASP A 52 26.23 0.34 -8.64
CA ASP A 52 25.44 1.55 -8.86
C ASP A 52 23.93 1.29 -8.89
N LEU A 53 23.49 0.04 -8.73
CA LEU A 53 22.08 -0.33 -8.78
C LEU A 53 21.60 -0.95 -7.46
N GLN A 54 20.51 -0.41 -6.94
CA GLN A 54 19.87 -0.90 -5.72
C GLN A 54 18.44 -1.36 -6.03
N ASN A 55 18.03 -2.50 -5.50
CA ASN A 55 16.65 -2.98 -5.56
C ASN A 55 15.91 -2.56 -4.28
N LEU A 56 14.85 -1.77 -4.44
CA LEU A 56 13.95 -1.39 -3.35
C LEU A 56 12.64 -2.15 -3.50
N GLN A 57 12.39 -3.07 -2.58
CA GLN A 57 11.14 -3.80 -2.48
C GLN A 57 10.23 -3.15 -1.43
N CYS A 58 9.01 -2.81 -1.84
CA CYS A 58 8.00 -2.21 -0.99
C CYS A 58 6.80 -3.15 -0.90
N SER A 59 6.21 -3.32 0.28
CA SER A 59 5.04 -4.18 0.44
C SER A 59 4.06 -3.62 1.46
N ALA A 60 2.77 -3.73 1.14
CA ALA A 60 1.67 -3.41 2.05
C ALA A 60 0.46 -4.29 1.74
N VAL A 61 -0.35 -4.57 2.75
CA VAL A 61 -1.56 -5.38 2.65
C VAL A 61 -2.77 -4.49 2.95
N GLY A 62 -3.82 -4.54 2.13
CA GLY A 62 -5.02 -3.78 2.41
C GLY A 62 -6.27 -4.23 1.68
N LYS A 63 -7.42 -3.70 2.12
CA LYS A 63 -8.71 -3.79 1.45
C LYS A 63 -9.32 -2.37 1.43
N PRO A 64 -9.48 -1.74 0.26
CA PRO A 64 -9.01 -2.18 -1.06
C PRO A 64 -7.48 -2.26 -1.14
N ALA A 65 -6.94 -2.75 -2.27
CA ALA A 65 -5.50 -2.78 -2.50
C ALA A 65 -4.87 -1.37 -2.32
N PRO A 66 -3.80 -1.22 -1.50
CA PRO A 66 -3.13 0.05 -1.33
C PRO A 66 -2.34 0.46 -2.59
N GLY A 67 -2.31 1.75 -2.90
CA GLY A 67 -1.42 2.29 -3.94
C GLY A 67 -0.02 2.52 -3.38
N ILE A 68 1.04 2.09 -4.09
CA ILE A 68 2.43 2.35 -3.73
C ILE A 68 3.11 3.17 -4.84
N SER A 69 3.80 4.23 -4.44
CA SER A 69 4.56 5.12 -5.34
C SER A 69 5.92 5.51 -4.75
N ILE A 70 6.85 5.93 -5.61
CA ILE A 70 8.19 6.39 -5.21
C ILE A 70 8.43 7.81 -5.72
N TYR A 71 9.08 8.61 -4.91
CA TYR A 71 9.57 9.93 -5.26
C TYR A 71 11.02 10.12 -4.80
N PRO A 72 11.90 10.73 -5.60
CA PRO A 72 11.70 11.08 -7.00
C PRO A 72 11.68 9.86 -7.94
N SER A 73 10.79 9.83 -8.93
CA SER A 73 10.68 8.71 -9.87
C SER A 73 11.84 8.62 -10.85
N GLN A 74 12.53 9.74 -11.14
CA GLN A 74 13.65 9.80 -12.09
C GLN A 74 14.89 9.00 -11.68
N VAL A 75 14.99 8.56 -10.42
CA VAL A 75 16.07 7.67 -9.98
C VAL A 75 15.85 6.21 -10.37
N THR A 76 14.63 5.86 -10.81
CA THR A 76 14.28 4.50 -11.20
C THR A 76 14.69 4.23 -12.64
N VAL A 77 15.40 3.12 -12.89
CA VAL A 77 15.92 2.77 -14.23
C VAL A 77 14.81 2.29 -15.17
N HIS A 78 13.84 1.56 -14.62
CA HIS A 78 12.71 0.98 -15.36
C HIS A 78 11.40 1.21 -14.61
N PRO A 79 10.23 1.06 -15.25
CA PRO A 79 8.96 1.02 -14.55
C PRO A 79 8.99 -0.02 -13.42
N ALA A 80 8.33 0.30 -12.32
CA ALA A 80 8.28 -0.60 -11.17
C ALA A 80 7.60 -1.92 -11.54
N GLN A 81 8.14 -3.03 -11.06
CA GLN A 81 7.46 -4.32 -11.14
C GLN A 81 6.44 -4.39 -10.00
N GLU A 82 5.16 -4.52 -10.33
CA GLU A 82 4.08 -4.65 -9.35
C GLU A 82 3.52 -6.07 -9.35
N TYR A 83 3.37 -6.64 -8.16
CA TYR A 83 2.77 -7.95 -7.93
C TYR A 83 1.64 -7.81 -6.92
N LEU A 84 0.49 -8.39 -7.25
CA LEU A 84 -0.72 -8.38 -6.44
C LEU A 84 -1.05 -9.82 -6.03
N ALA A 85 -1.10 -10.09 -4.74
CA ALA A 85 -1.55 -11.37 -4.20
C ALA A 85 -2.86 -11.19 -3.44
N GLN A 86 -3.88 -11.96 -3.83
CA GLN A 86 -5.17 -11.96 -3.15
C GLN A 86 -5.15 -12.95 -1.99
N ASN A 87 -5.48 -12.46 -0.79
CA ASN A 87 -5.47 -13.26 0.42
C ASN A 87 -6.86 -13.85 0.71
N PRO A 88 -6.96 -14.95 1.47
CA PRO A 88 -8.25 -15.56 1.84
C PRO A 88 -9.21 -14.61 2.59
N ASN A 89 -8.67 -13.67 3.36
CA ASN A 89 -9.45 -12.67 4.11
C ASN A 89 -9.91 -11.47 3.26
N ALA A 90 -9.98 -11.63 1.92
CA ALA A 90 -10.35 -10.61 0.95
C ALA A 90 -9.47 -9.35 0.93
N THR A 91 -8.32 -9.35 1.60
CA THR A 91 -7.29 -8.32 1.45
C THR A 91 -6.39 -8.63 0.25
N VAL A 92 -5.69 -7.61 -0.22
CA VAL A 92 -4.70 -7.71 -1.30
C VAL A 92 -3.35 -7.28 -0.76
N THR A 93 -2.36 -8.13 -0.91
CA THR A 93 -0.94 -7.80 -0.70
C THR A 93 -0.40 -7.21 -1.99
N VAL A 94 0.10 -5.98 -1.90
CA VAL A 94 0.74 -5.26 -3.00
C VAL A 94 2.24 -5.26 -2.73
N THR A 95 3.02 -5.81 -3.66
CA THR A 95 4.48 -5.77 -3.63
C THR A 95 5.00 -5.05 -4.86
N LYS A 96 5.84 -4.02 -4.65
CA LYS A 96 6.38 -3.19 -5.71
C LYS A 96 7.90 -3.12 -5.63
N SER A 97 8.57 -3.45 -6.72
CA SER A 97 10.03 -3.46 -6.81
C SER A 97 10.54 -2.35 -7.72
N TYR A 98 11.47 -1.56 -7.21
CA TYR A 98 12.10 -0.43 -7.89
C TYR A 98 13.60 -0.66 -8.05
N SER A 99 14.10 -0.60 -9.28
CA SER A 99 15.53 -0.59 -9.57
C SER A 99 16.06 0.84 -9.57
N ILE A 100 16.75 1.23 -8.51
CA ILE A 100 17.25 2.59 -8.26
C ILE A 100 18.69 2.72 -8.75
N SER A 101 18.94 3.70 -9.63
CA SER A 101 20.28 4.11 -10.05
C SER A 101 20.91 5.06 -9.03
N LEU A 102 21.91 4.59 -8.29
CA LEU A 102 22.69 5.41 -7.37
C LEU A 102 23.47 6.50 -8.12
N LYS A 103 23.92 6.22 -9.34
CA LYS A 103 24.57 7.24 -10.19
C LYS A 103 23.63 8.40 -10.50
N THR A 104 22.38 8.10 -10.87
CA THR A 104 21.36 9.12 -11.15
C THR A 104 20.99 9.87 -9.88
N ALA A 105 20.78 9.16 -8.76
CA ALA A 105 20.50 9.78 -7.47
C ALA A 105 21.61 10.76 -7.05
N ARG A 106 22.89 10.36 -7.20
CA ARG A 106 24.05 11.22 -6.93
C ARG A 106 24.08 12.45 -7.84
N SER A 107 23.82 12.30 -9.15
CA SER A 107 23.77 13.45 -10.07
C SER A 107 22.67 14.46 -9.74
N LEU A 108 21.61 14.01 -9.07
CA LEU A 108 20.51 14.84 -8.59
C LEU A 108 20.71 15.35 -7.16
N GLY A 109 21.84 15.01 -6.50
CA GLY A 109 22.12 15.40 -5.12
C GLY A 109 21.23 14.71 -4.08
N LEU A 110 20.61 13.58 -4.43
CA LEU A 110 19.67 12.87 -3.56
C LEU A 110 20.40 11.92 -2.62
N GLN A 111 20.04 11.97 -1.34
CA GLN A 111 20.55 11.06 -0.30
C GLN A 111 19.52 10.01 0.12
N ASN A 112 18.24 10.26 -0.17
CA ASN A 112 17.13 9.39 0.21
C ASN A 112 16.09 9.39 -0.92
N VAL A 113 15.27 8.35 -0.95
CA VAL A 113 14.00 8.33 -1.69
C VAL A 113 12.85 8.24 -0.70
N VAL A 114 11.66 8.66 -1.13
CA VAL A 114 10.43 8.55 -0.36
C VAL A 114 9.51 7.56 -1.05
N VAL A 115 9.01 6.59 -0.29
CA VAL A 115 7.95 5.68 -0.75
C VAL A 115 6.66 6.13 -0.08
N SER A 116 5.62 6.37 -0.87
CA SER A 116 4.29 6.76 -0.40
C SER A 116 3.30 5.62 -0.64
N MET A 117 2.54 5.30 0.41
CA MET A 117 1.40 4.39 0.39
C MET A 117 0.10 5.19 0.53
N THR A 118 -0.80 5.01 -0.43
CA THR A 118 -2.11 5.65 -0.46
C THR A 118 -3.22 4.63 -0.26
N HIS A 119 -4.02 4.79 0.78
CA HIS A 119 -5.19 3.96 1.06
C HIS A 119 -6.32 4.81 1.71
N PRO A 120 -7.61 4.51 1.50
CA PRO A 120 -8.72 5.29 2.07
C PRO A 120 -8.68 5.44 3.60
N VAL A 121 -8.08 4.49 4.30
CA VAL A 121 -7.95 4.48 5.77
C VAL A 121 -6.73 5.27 6.24
N ARG A 122 -5.60 5.18 5.52
CA ARG A 122 -4.33 5.76 5.94
C ARG A 122 -3.45 6.09 4.74
N HIS A 123 -2.82 7.26 4.79
CA HIS A 123 -1.69 7.60 3.95
C HIS A 123 -0.41 7.51 4.78
N GLU A 124 0.65 6.94 4.22
CA GLU A 124 1.91 6.71 4.92
C GLU A 124 3.09 6.98 3.99
N GLU A 125 4.12 7.64 4.50
CA GLU A 125 5.37 7.89 3.76
C GLU A 125 6.55 7.33 4.52
N LYS A 126 7.49 6.74 3.79
CA LYS A 126 8.71 6.19 4.36
C LYS A 126 9.94 6.67 3.61
N ILE A 127 10.85 7.29 4.36
CA ILE A 127 12.14 7.73 3.85
C ILE A 127 13.08 6.52 3.83
N VAL A 128 13.63 6.22 2.66
CA VAL A 128 14.59 5.14 2.44
C VAL A 128 15.95 5.75 2.13
N PRO A 129 16.94 5.65 3.04
CA PRO A 129 18.29 6.15 2.80
C PRO A 129 19.01 5.36 1.71
N LEU A 130 19.68 6.08 0.80
CA LEU A 130 20.46 5.46 -0.25
C LEU A 130 21.92 5.22 0.22
N PRO A 131 22.56 4.11 -0.21
CA PRO A 131 23.96 3.85 0.09
C PRO A 131 24.87 4.98 -0.41
N ARG A 132 25.77 5.45 0.47
CA ARG A 132 26.91 6.28 0.08
C ARG A 132 28.08 5.39 -0.30
N ASN A 133 28.86 5.79 -1.30
CA ASN A 133 30.16 5.18 -1.51
C ASN A 133 30.99 5.38 -0.25
N GLN A 134 31.39 4.28 0.40
CA GLN A 134 32.54 4.30 1.30
C GLN A 134 33.77 4.54 0.41
N GLY A 135 34.11 5.81 0.20
CA GLY A 135 35.40 6.17 -0.37
C GLY A 135 36.46 5.65 0.59
N GLY A 136 37.17 4.60 0.15
CA GLY A 136 38.35 4.10 0.83
C GLY A 136 39.31 5.26 1.08
N LYS A 137 39.76 5.37 2.32
CA LYS A 137 40.89 6.20 2.71
C LYS A 137 42.13 5.31 2.74
#